data_AF-S3JH57-F1
#
_entry.id   AF-S3JH57-F1
#
_cell.length_a   1.000
_cell.length_b   1.000
_cell.length_c   1.000
_cell.angle_alpha   90.00
_cell.angle_beta   90.00
_cell.angle_gamma   90.00
#
_symmetry.space_group_name_H-M   'P 1'
#
loop_
_entity.id
_entity.type
_entity.pdbx_description
1 polymer ?
#
loop_
_entity_poly.entity_id
_entity_poly.type
_entity_poly.pdbx_seq_one_letter_code
_entity_poly.pdbx_strand_id
1 'polypeptide(L)'
;MFSHLIIIKPLGMMYGSSGAFLSPENLVGRSGSKFPPDAATLSGLFFSANKTTHQYSHRELRDNLFIAGPFWAKTNSLRNVYIPIPRTKIIATDKSDEWRIIAAPDRQVVWERDCDNDSIEPEFSWISSEDWT
;
A
#
# COMPACT_ATOMS: atom_id res chain seq x y z
N MET A 1 16.34 11.67 1.48
CA MET A 1 15.12 12.17 0.82
C MET A 1 14.98 11.44 -0.51
N PHE A 2 13.77 11.04 -0.91
CA PHE A 2 13.55 10.38 -2.20
C PHE A 2 13.71 11.37 -3.35
N SER A 3 14.36 10.94 -4.44
CA SER A 3 14.77 11.82 -5.56
C SER A 3 13.93 11.65 -6.82
N HIS A 4 13.21 10.54 -6.98
CA HIS A 4 12.48 10.20 -8.20
C HIS A 4 11.08 9.70 -7.89
N LEU A 5 10.14 10.05 -8.76
CA LEU A 5 8.80 9.45 -8.82
C LEU A 5 8.71 8.59 -10.08
N ILE A 6 8.38 7.31 -9.91
CA ILE A 6 8.34 6.34 -11.00
C ILE A 6 6.90 5.92 -11.23
N ILE A 7 6.41 6.16 -12.45
CA ILE A 7 5.05 5.81 -12.85
C ILE A 7 5.08 4.43 -13.50
N ILE A 8 4.37 3.48 -12.90
CA ILE A 8 4.24 2.12 -13.42
C ILE A 8 2.84 1.98 -14.00
N LYS A 9 2.76 1.72 -15.31
CA LYS A 9 1.50 1.41 -16.00
C LYS A 9 1.50 -0.10 -16.30
N PRO A 10 0.84 -0.94 -15.48
CA PRO A 10 0.81 -2.37 -15.74
C PRO A 10 0.00 -2.63 -17.02
N LEU A 11 0.54 -3.47 -17.91
CA LEU A 11 -0.19 -4.00 -19.08
C LEU A 11 -1.10 -5.18 -18.72
N GLY A 12 -1.05 -5.63 -17.46
CA GLY A 12 -1.84 -6.70 -16.85
C GLY A 12 -1.40 -6.90 -15.39
N MET A 13 -2.28 -7.46 -14.54
CA MET A 13 -1.99 -7.68 -13.12
C MET A 13 -1.73 -9.17 -12.87
N MET A 14 -0.49 -9.61 -13.06
CA MET A 14 -0.08 -10.95 -12.65
C MET A 14 1.11 -10.82 -11.71
N TYR A 15 0.84 -10.82 -10.42
CA TYR A 15 1.85 -10.85 -9.38
C TYR A 15 1.71 -12.18 -8.65
N GLY A 16 2.67 -13.09 -8.87
CA GLY A 16 2.69 -14.36 -8.15
C GLY A 16 2.61 -14.10 -6.64
N SER A 17 1.78 -14.87 -5.93
CA SER A 17 1.71 -14.72 -4.48
C SER A 17 3.06 -15.08 -3.87
N SER A 18 3.46 -14.39 -2.80
CA SER A 18 4.59 -14.78 -1.96
C SER A 18 4.18 -16.01 -1.13
N GLY A 19 4.07 -17.16 -1.77
CA GLY A 19 3.63 -18.42 -1.18
C GLY A 19 4.12 -19.60 -1.99
N ALA A 20 4.07 -20.80 -1.42
CA ALA A 20 4.36 -22.03 -2.16
C ALA A 20 3.52 -22.07 -3.46
N PHE A 21 4.02 -22.73 -4.50
CA PHE A 21 3.30 -22.89 -5.77
C PHE A 21 1.87 -23.44 -5.56
N LEU A 22 1.67 -24.24 -4.50
CA LEU A 22 0.39 -24.81 -4.08
C LEU A 22 -0.29 -24.05 -2.92
N SER A 23 0.09 -22.80 -2.65
CA SER A 23 -0.65 -21.97 -1.71
C SER A 23 -2.08 -21.75 -2.21
N PRO A 24 -3.09 -21.65 -1.32
CA PRO A 24 -4.47 -21.35 -1.72
C PRO A 24 -4.52 -20.14 -2.67
N GLU A 25 -3.71 -19.12 -2.41
CA GLU A 25 -3.61 -17.91 -3.21
C GLU A 25 -3.17 -18.18 -4.67
N ASN A 26 -2.25 -19.12 -4.88
CA ASN A 26 -1.78 -19.51 -6.21
C ASN A 26 -2.70 -20.53 -6.89
N LEU A 27 -3.35 -21.41 -6.12
CA LEU A 27 -4.26 -22.45 -6.63
C LEU A 27 -5.62 -21.91 -7.07
N VAL A 28 -6.15 -20.90 -6.38
CA VAL A 28 -7.46 -20.29 -6.72
C VAL A 28 -7.33 -19.05 -7.61
N GLY A 29 -6.16 -18.80 -8.21
CA GLY A 29 -5.95 -17.67 -9.12
C GLY A 29 -6.05 -16.28 -8.45
N ARG A 30 -5.82 -16.20 -7.13
CA ARG A 30 -5.73 -14.92 -6.39
C ARG A 30 -4.37 -14.24 -6.57
N SER A 31 -3.51 -14.76 -7.45
CA SER A 31 -2.24 -14.21 -7.96
C SER A 31 -2.37 -12.88 -8.75
N GLY A 32 -3.46 -12.14 -8.52
CA GLY A 32 -3.68 -10.76 -8.96
C GLY A 32 -4.26 -9.85 -7.87
N SER A 33 -4.39 -10.33 -6.63
CA SER A 33 -5.06 -9.60 -5.53
C SER A 33 -4.22 -8.51 -4.87
N LYS A 34 -2.92 -8.44 -5.18
CA LYS A 34 -1.98 -7.50 -4.55
C LYS A 34 -1.45 -6.51 -5.60
N PHE A 35 -2.21 -5.44 -5.81
CA PHE A 35 -1.70 -4.24 -6.47
C PHE A 35 -2.08 -3.02 -5.62
N PRO A 36 -1.16 -2.07 -5.43
CA PRO A 36 0.16 -1.98 -6.05
C PRO A 36 1.23 -2.95 -5.49
N PRO A 37 2.28 -3.29 -6.27
CA PRO A 37 3.30 -4.26 -5.87
C PRO A 37 4.17 -3.68 -4.76
N ASP A 38 4.46 -4.48 -3.72
CA ASP A 38 5.24 -3.99 -2.59
C ASP A 38 6.66 -3.52 -2.97
N ALA A 39 7.29 -2.76 -2.07
CA ALA A 39 8.63 -2.22 -2.26
C ALA A 39 9.67 -3.32 -2.52
N ALA A 40 9.49 -4.52 -1.96
CA ALA A 40 10.38 -5.66 -2.17
C ALA A 40 10.30 -6.18 -3.61
N THR A 41 9.08 -6.28 -4.16
CA THR A 41 8.83 -6.66 -5.55
C THR A 41 9.46 -5.66 -6.52
N LEU A 42 9.26 -4.35 -6.27
CA LEU A 42 9.89 -3.31 -7.08
C LEU A 42 11.42 -3.34 -6.99
N SER A 43 11.95 -3.55 -5.79
CA SER A 43 13.41 -3.69 -5.60
C SER A 43 13.94 -4.85 -6.44
N GLY A 44 13.28 -6.02 -6.39
CA GLY A 44 13.63 -7.18 -7.20
C GLY A 44 13.63 -6.88 -8.71
N LEU A 45 12.68 -6.08 -9.19
CA LEU A 45 12.64 -5.63 -10.59
C LEU A 45 13.86 -4.75 -10.94
N PHE A 46 14.25 -3.80 -10.10
CA PHE A 46 15.47 -3.01 -10.31
C PHE A 46 16.73 -3.88 -10.33
N PHE A 47 16.85 -4.83 -9.39
CA PHE A 47 17.96 -5.78 -9.36
C PHE A 47 17.99 -6.65 -10.62
N SER A 48 16.83 -7.10 -11.10
CA SER A 48 16.72 -7.91 -12.32
C SER A 48 17.13 -7.11 -13.56
N ALA A 49 16.61 -5.89 -13.72
CA ALA A 49 16.97 -5.02 -14.83
C ALA A 49 18.47 -4.69 -14.85
N ASN A 50 19.07 -4.43 -13.68
CA ASN A 50 20.49 -4.14 -13.54
C ASN A 50 21.40 -5.33 -13.90
N LYS A 51 20.90 -6.58 -13.83
CA LYS A 51 21.66 -7.74 -14.34
C LYS A 51 21.84 -7.72 -15.86
N THR A 52 20.96 -7.03 -16.59
CA THR A 52 21.04 -6.92 -18.06
C THR A 52 21.80 -5.68 -18.47
N THR A 53 21.60 -4.55 -17.79
CA THR A 53 22.28 -3.28 -18.13
C THR A 53 23.68 -3.17 -17.55
N HIS A 54 23.99 -3.89 -16.47
CA HIS A 54 25.25 -3.84 -15.73
C HIS A 54 25.68 -2.42 -15.30
N GLN A 55 24.70 -1.52 -15.11
CA GLN A 55 24.97 -0.11 -14.83
C GLN A 55 25.58 0.12 -13.44
N TYR A 56 25.18 -0.70 -12.46
CA TYR A 56 25.66 -0.62 -11.08
C TYR A 56 26.17 -1.98 -10.60
N SER A 57 27.09 -1.99 -9.64
CA SER A 57 27.45 -3.24 -8.97
C SER A 57 26.30 -3.74 -8.07
N HIS A 58 26.24 -5.05 -7.80
CA HIS A 58 25.21 -5.60 -6.91
C HIS A 58 25.24 -4.96 -5.51
N ARG A 59 26.44 -4.73 -4.96
CA ARG A 59 26.62 -4.14 -3.64
C ARG A 59 26.18 -2.68 -3.61
N GLU A 60 26.55 -1.91 -4.63
CA GLU A 60 26.15 -0.51 -4.76
C GLU A 60 24.64 -0.36 -4.82
N LEU A 61 23.97 -1.19 -5.63
CA LEU A 61 22.51 -1.14 -5.73
C LEU A 61 21.84 -1.52 -4.40
N ARG A 62 22.35 -2.55 -3.71
CA ARG A 62 21.85 -2.96 -2.38
C ARG A 62 21.97 -1.86 -1.33
N ASP A 63 23.11 -1.18 -1.30
CA ASP A 63 23.40 -0.22 -0.25
C ASP A 63 22.74 1.15 -0.49
N ASN A 64 22.34 1.45 -1.74
CA ASN A 64 21.83 2.78 -2.12
C ASN A 64 20.40 2.79 -2.68
N LEU A 65 19.78 1.65 -3.01
CA LEU A 65 18.41 1.60 -3.51
C LEU A 65 17.40 1.66 -2.36
N PHE A 66 16.73 2.81 -2.22
CA PHE A 66 15.64 3.01 -1.27
C PHE A 66 14.31 3.22 -2.01
N ILE A 67 13.32 2.38 -1.72
CA ILE A 67 11.98 2.46 -2.32
C ILE A 67 10.96 2.69 -1.21
N ALA A 68 10.22 3.81 -1.28
CA ALA A 68 9.20 4.18 -0.30
C ALA A 68 8.01 3.21 -0.26
N GLY A 69 7.78 2.51 -1.37
CA GLY A 69 6.58 1.74 -1.63
C GLY A 69 5.68 2.46 -2.63
N PRO A 70 4.77 1.73 -3.26
CA PRO A 70 3.89 2.30 -4.26
C PRO A 70 2.63 2.95 -3.64
N PHE A 71 1.95 3.75 -4.44
CA PHE A 71 0.63 4.26 -4.18
C PHE A 71 -0.12 4.43 -5.51
N TRP A 72 -1.44 4.56 -5.45
CA TRP A 72 -2.23 4.83 -6.66
C TRP A 72 -2.25 6.32 -6.97
N ALA A 73 -2.34 6.66 -8.25
CA ALA A 73 -2.61 8.01 -8.72
C ALA A 73 -3.39 7.91 -10.02
N LYS A 74 -4.22 8.92 -10.31
CA LYS A 74 -4.87 8.99 -11.63
C LYS A 74 -3.84 9.39 -12.68
N THR A 75 -3.93 8.81 -13.88
CA THR A 75 -2.99 9.10 -14.98
C THR A 75 -2.90 10.59 -15.34
N ASN A 76 -3.97 11.34 -15.11
CA ASN A 76 -4.08 12.78 -15.40
C ASN A 76 -3.80 13.68 -14.18
N SER A 77 -3.55 13.12 -12.99
CA SER A 77 -3.24 13.90 -11.79
C SER A 77 -2.26 13.14 -10.89
N LEU A 78 -1.00 13.56 -10.92
CA LEU A 78 0.04 13.05 -10.01
C LEU A 78 0.04 13.75 -8.65
N ARG A 79 -0.73 14.84 -8.50
CA ARG A 79 -0.87 15.54 -7.21
C ARG A 79 -1.87 14.85 -6.30
N ASN A 80 -2.95 14.31 -6.87
CA ASN A 80 -3.91 13.54 -6.11
C ASN A 80 -3.53 12.05 -6.14
N VAL A 81 -2.83 11.65 -5.08
CA VAL A 81 -2.45 10.27 -4.82
C VAL A 81 -3.46 9.63 -3.88
N TYR A 82 -3.64 8.32 -3.97
CA TYR A 82 -4.42 7.57 -3.01
C TYR A 82 -3.49 6.90 -2.01
N ILE A 83 -3.80 7.06 -0.75
CA ILE A 83 -3.08 6.49 0.39
C ILE A 83 -3.89 5.35 0.99
N PRO A 84 -3.23 4.32 1.56
CA PRO A 84 -3.94 3.24 2.21
C PRO A 84 -4.65 3.79 3.45
N ILE A 85 -5.92 3.41 3.63
CA ILE A 85 -6.69 3.81 4.81
C ILE A 85 -6.11 3.05 6.02
N PRO A 86 -5.70 3.74 7.10
CA PRO A 86 -5.22 3.06 8.29
C PRO A 86 -6.36 2.30 8.94
N ARG A 87 -6.05 1.19 9.61
CA ARG A 87 -7.07 0.35 10.28
C ARG A 87 -7.82 1.05 11.41
N THR A 88 -7.36 2.23 11.81
CA THR A 88 -8.07 3.09 12.76
C THR A 88 -9.28 3.77 12.12
N LYS A 89 -9.41 3.81 10.79
CA LYS A 89 -10.56 4.40 10.09
C LYS A 89 -11.19 3.36 9.16
N ILE A 90 -12.49 3.23 9.20
CA ILE A 90 -13.30 2.34 8.37
C ILE A 90 -14.24 3.21 7.55
N ILE A 91 -14.28 2.99 6.24
CA ILE A 91 -15.10 3.76 5.31
C ILE A 91 -15.92 2.78 4.46
N ALA A 92 -17.23 3.00 4.44
CA ALA A 92 -18.19 2.41 3.53
C ALA A 92 -18.88 3.54 2.74
N THR A 93 -19.70 3.19 1.75
CA THR A 93 -20.32 4.17 0.83
C THR A 93 -21.06 5.29 1.57
N ASP A 94 -21.84 4.96 2.61
CA ASP A 94 -22.69 5.92 3.32
C ASP A 94 -22.32 6.10 4.81
N LYS A 95 -21.33 5.35 5.30
CA LYS A 95 -20.96 5.35 6.73
C LYS A 95 -19.45 5.34 6.89
N SER A 96 -18.95 5.97 7.95
CA SER A 96 -17.55 5.90 8.34
C SER A 96 -17.44 5.81 9.85
N ASP A 97 -16.45 5.07 10.33
CA ASP A 97 -16.16 4.93 11.76
C ASP A 97 -14.65 5.07 11.97
N GLU A 98 -14.26 5.57 13.14
CA GLU A 98 -12.87 5.89 13.44
C GLU A 98 -12.55 5.67 14.92
N TRP A 99 -11.45 4.97 15.15
CA TRP A 99 -10.78 4.89 16.44
C TRP A 99 -10.02 6.18 16.71
N ARG A 100 -10.34 6.82 17.83
CA ARG A 100 -9.71 8.05 18.27
C ARG A 100 -8.93 7.82 19.54
N ILE A 101 -7.90 8.64 19.70
CA ILE A 101 -7.11 8.67 20.91
C ILE A 101 -7.68 9.76 21.81
N ILE A 102 -8.11 9.41 23.01
CA ILE A 102 -8.60 10.36 24.02
C ILE A 102 -7.71 10.33 25.27
N ALA A 103 -7.62 11.48 25.95
CA ALA A 103 -6.95 11.59 27.23
C ALA A 103 -7.90 11.13 28.35
N ALA A 104 -7.53 10.06 29.05
CA ALA A 104 -8.26 9.64 30.24
C ALA A 104 -7.91 10.55 31.43
N PRO A 105 -8.82 10.67 32.43
CA PRO A 105 -8.61 11.53 33.61
C PRO A 105 -7.33 11.24 34.41
N ASP A 106 -6.74 10.06 34.25
CA ASP A 106 -5.62 9.52 35.02
C ASP A 106 -4.25 9.53 34.28
N ARG A 107 -4.12 10.34 33.21
CA ARG A 107 -2.94 10.46 32.32
C ARG A 107 -2.70 9.27 31.38
N GLN A 108 -3.56 8.26 31.36
CA GLN A 108 -3.48 7.22 30.33
C GLN A 108 -4.18 7.68 29.04
N VAL A 109 -3.56 7.35 27.92
CA VAL A 109 -4.07 7.61 26.59
C VAL A 109 -4.80 6.34 26.16
N VAL A 110 -6.10 6.43 25.88
CA VAL A 110 -6.91 5.27 25.51
C VAL A 110 -7.49 5.42 24.11
N TRP A 111 -7.63 4.28 23.43
CA TRP A 111 -8.34 4.19 22.16
C TRP A 111 -9.83 4.06 22.44
N GLU A 112 -10.62 4.94 21.86
CA GLU A 112 -12.07 4.94 21.93
C GLU A 112 -12.65 4.89 20.52
N ARG A 113 -13.71 4.11 20.36
CA ARG A 113 -14.55 4.06 19.16
C ARG A 113 -15.97 4.32 19.63
N ASP A 114 -16.74 5.03 18.83
CA ASP A 114 -18.16 5.22 19.12
C ASP A 114 -18.85 3.84 19.14
N CYS A 115 -19.32 3.45 20.32
CA CYS A 115 -19.95 2.15 20.54
C CYS A 115 -21.41 2.12 20.08
N ASP A 116 -22.01 3.29 19.83
CA ASP A 116 -23.39 3.41 19.34
C ASP A 116 -23.47 3.24 17.81
N ASN A 117 -22.32 3.27 17.12
CA ASN A 117 -22.25 2.95 15.69
C ASN A 117 -22.36 1.44 15.44
N ASP A 118 -23.23 1.07 14.49
CA ASP A 118 -23.28 -0.27 13.91
C ASP A 118 -21.88 -0.71 13.44
N SER A 119 -21.57 -2.01 13.52
CA SER A 119 -20.36 -2.54 12.88
C SER A 119 -20.41 -2.30 11.37
N ILE A 120 -19.40 -1.59 10.84
CA ILE A 120 -19.26 -1.30 9.42
C ILE A 120 -18.20 -2.24 8.83
N GLU A 121 -18.51 -2.91 7.73
CA GLU A 121 -17.52 -3.63 6.92
C GLU A 121 -16.79 -2.64 6.00
N PRO A 122 -15.45 -2.70 5.89
CA PRO A 122 -14.70 -1.80 5.04
C PRO A 122 -14.94 -2.11 3.55
N GLU A 123 -15.60 -1.20 2.84
CA GLU A 123 -15.77 -1.30 1.38
C GLU A 123 -14.57 -0.74 0.62
N PHE A 124 -13.83 0.18 1.24
CA PHE A 124 -12.67 0.83 0.65
C PHE A 124 -11.40 0.56 1.47
N SER A 125 -10.27 0.42 0.77
CA SER A 125 -8.94 0.25 1.38
C SER A 125 -7.96 1.38 1.06
N TRP A 126 -8.35 2.29 0.15
CA TRP A 126 -7.56 3.43 -0.31
C TRP A 126 -8.44 4.67 -0.35
N ILE A 127 -7.87 5.81 0.03
CA ILE A 127 -8.55 7.11 0.01
C ILE A 127 -7.68 8.14 -0.70
N SER A 128 -8.32 9.05 -1.43
CA SER A 128 -7.67 10.21 -2.05
C SER A 128 -6.99 11.07 -0.98
N SER A 129 -5.79 11.54 -1.27
CA SER A 129 -5.07 12.49 -0.40
C SER A 129 -5.84 13.79 -0.15
N GLU A 130 -6.72 14.18 -1.07
CA GLU A 130 -7.59 15.36 -0.94
C GLU A 130 -8.76 15.11 0.02
N ASP A 131 -9.23 13.86 0.12
CA ASP A 131 -10.36 13.47 0.98
C ASP A 131 -9.87 13.04 2.38
N TRP A 132 -8.55 13.06 2.62
CA TRP A 132 -7.94 12.68 3.89
C TRP A 132 -8.01 13.79 4.95
N THR A 133 -7.97 15.05 4.52
CA THR A 133 -8.04 16.26 5.36
C THR A 133 -9.47 16.66 5.68
#